data_AF-A0A2H6MZT1-F1
#
_entry.id   AF-A0A2H6MZT1-F1
#
_cell.length_a   1.000
_cell.length_b   1.000
_cell.length_c   1.000
_cell.angle_alpha   90.00
_cell.angle_beta   90.00
_cell.angle_gamma   90.00
#
_symmetry.space_group_name_H-M   'P 1'
#
loop_
_entity.id
_entity.type
_entity.pdbx_description
1 polymer ?
#
loop_
_entity_poly.entity_id
_entity_poly.type
_entity_poly.pdbx_seq_one_letter_code
_entity_poly.pdbx_strand_id
1 'polypeptide(L)'
;VQWWLAQYIYKSAPFHSYVMRSAWTMLISAYWHGIHPGYYISFLTIPLCLAAEGAMESGFLKYLSPSGRLWGDWIQWFMKMRAYDYMCMGFVLLTFEDTIRYWSSIYYCIHVGAVFFFLLGTVLGIQRKWSSPKDKRGAPQNPKQQE
;
A
#
# COMPACT_ATOMS: atom_id res chain seq x y z
N VAL A 1 -10.57 16.01 9.56
CA VAL A 1 -11.25 15.09 8.60
C VAL A 1 -10.73 13.65 8.67
N GLN A 2 -9.41 13.40 8.58
CA GLN A 2 -8.84 12.04 8.55
C GLN A 2 -9.18 11.20 9.79
N TRP A 3 -9.10 11.78 10.99
CA TRP A 3 -9.51 11.09 12.23
C TRP A 3 -10.99 10.69 12.22
N TRP A 4 -11.87 11.58 11.74
CA TRP A 4 -13.30 11.30 11.65
C TRP A 4 -13.58 10.16 10.66
N LEU A 5 -12.96 10.19 9.48
CA LEU A 5 -13.04 9.09 8.51
C LEU A 5 -12.54 7.77 9.11
N ALA A 6 -11.43 7.81 9.86
CA ALA A 6 -10.89 6.62 10.50
C ALA A 6 -11.83 6.03 11.56
N GLN A 7 -12.44 6.87 12.40
CA GLN A 7 -13.31 6.41 13.49
C GLN A 7 -14.69 5.96 13.00
N TYR A 8 -15.30 6.72 12.10
CA TYR A 8 -16.70 6.52 11.73
C TYR A 8 -16.88 5.71 10.45
N ILE A 9 -15.95 5.79 9.51
CA ILE A 9 -16.09 5.15 8.19
C ILE A 9 -15.24 3.89 8.10
N TYR A 10 -13.93 3.98 8.39
CA TYR A 10 -13.03 2.84 8.24
C TYR A 10 -13.37 1.68 9.20
N LYS A 11 -13.65 1.99 10.47
CA LYS A 11 -14.04 0.97 11.47
C LYS A 11 -15.41 0.36 11.21
N SER A 12 -16.32 1.13 10.64
CA SER A 12 -17.70 0.70 10.32
C SER A 12 -17.82 0.05 8.93
N ALA A 13 -16.72 -0.05 8.18
CA ALA A 13 -16.73 -0.59 6.84
C ALA A 13 -17.14 -2.09 6.84
N PRO A 14 -18.04 -2.52 5.93
CA PRO A 14 -18.57 -3.89 5.92
C PRO A 14 -17.55 -4.95 5.46
N PHE A 15 -16.38 -4.50 4.98
CA PHE A 15 -15.36 -5.38 4.42
C PHE A 15 -14.37 -5.85 5.48
N HIS A 16 -13.82 -7.06 5.34
CA HIS A 16 -12.76 -7.57 6.24
C HIS A 16 -11.35 -7.29 5.70
N SER A 17 -11.20 -7.15 4.39
CA SER A 17 -9.92 -6.86 3.73
C SER A 17 -9.49 -5.41 3.99
N TYR A 18 -8.23 -5.23 4.39
CA TYR A 18 -7.61 -3.91 4.60
C TYR A 18 -7.78 -3.00 3.37
N VAL A 19 -7.53 -3.53 2.17
CA VAL A 19 -7.60 -2.76 0.93
C VAL A 19 -9.02 -2.28 0.65
N MET A 20 -10.02 -3.15 0.85
CA MET A 20 -11.43 -2.81 0.63
C MET A 20 -11.94 -1.80 1.66
N ARG A 21 -11.52 -1.91 2.93
CA ARG A 21 -11.84 -0.91 3.95
C ARG A 21 -11.25 0.46 3.60
N SER A 22 -9.98 0.48 3.18
CA SER A 22 -9.32 1.71 2.74
C SER A 22 -10.01 2.32 1.51
N ALA A 23 -10.38 1.50 0.52
CA ALA A 23 -11.12 1.96 -0.66
C ALA A 23 -12.50 2.53 -0.31
N TRP A 24 -13.23 1.90 0.60
CA TRP A 24 -14.51 2.40 1.11
C TRP A 24 -14.36 3.78 1.77
N THR A 25 -13.38 3.92 2.65
CA THR A 25 -13.09 5.21 3.31
C THR A 25 -12.70 6.29 2.31
N MET A 26 -11.88 5.95 1.31
CA MET A 26 -11.45 6.89 0.28
C MET A 26 -12.59 7.28 -0.67
N LEU A 27 -13.54 6.37 -0.94
CA LEU A 27 -14.74 6.68 -1.72
C LEU A 27 -15.63 7.70 -0.99
N ILE A 28 -15.84 7.53 0.31
CA ILE A 28 -16.61 8.49 1.12
C ILE A 28 -15.86 9.81 1.24
N SER A 29 -14.53 9.78 1.29
CA SER A 29 -13.71 10.98 1.20
C SER A 29 -13.91 11.70 -0.15
N ALA A 30 -13.93 10.98 -1.26
CA ALA A 30 -14.19 11.56 -2.58
C ALA A 30 -15.57 12.22 -2.66
N TYR A 31 -16.60 11.54 -2.15
CA TYR A 31 -17.95 12.08 -2.07
C TYR A 31 -18.02 13.40 -1.28
N TRP A 32 -17.27 13.50 -0.18
CA TRP A 32 -17.17 14.74 0.61
C TRP A 32 -16.55 15.90 -0.19
N HIS A 33 -15.65 15.62 -1.13
CA HIS A 33 -15.04 16.64 -2.00
C HIS A 33 -15.93 17.05 -3.17
N GLY A 34 -16.93 16.23 -3.55
CA GLY A 34 -17.95 16.57 -4.55
C GLY A 34 -18.24 15.42 -5.51
N ILE A 35 -19.21 15.64 -6.41
CA ILE A 35 -19.65 14.65 -7.40
C ILE A 35 -18.90 14.88 -8.74
N HIS A 36 -17.57 15.00 -8.66
CA HIS A 36 -16.71 15.09 -9.85
C HIS A 36 -15.94 13.78 -10.04
N PRO A 37 -16.04 13.11 -11.21
CA PRO A 37 -15.40 11.83 -11.44
C PRO A 37 -13.88 11.82 -11.18
N GLY A 38 -13.19 12.94 -11.43
CA GLY A 38 -11.76 13.10 -11.16
C GLY A 38 -11.39 12.83 -9.69
N TYR A 39 -12.25 13.21 -8.74
CA TYR A 39 -12.00 12.94 -7.32
C TYR A 39 -12.02 11.44 -7.03
N TYR A 40 -13.02 10.71 -7.54
CA TYR A 40 -13.18 9.29 -7.27
C TYR A 40 -11.98 8.48 -7.74
N ILE A 41 -11.50 8.73 -8.97
CA ILE A 41 -10.36 7.99 -9.52
C ILE A 41 -9.05 8.31 -8.79
N SER A 42 -8.83 9.56 -8.38
CA SER A 42 -7.67 9.94 -7.57
C SER A 42 -7.70 9.30 -6.20
N PHE A 43 -8.84 9.38 -5.49
CA PHE A 43 -8.98 8.80 -4.15
C PHE A 43 -8.90 7.27 -4.17
N LEU A 44 -9.47 6.61 -5.19
CA LEU A 44 -9.40 5.15 -5.33
C LEU A 44 -8.00 4.65 -5.71
N THR A 45 -7.10 5.53 -6.14
CA THR A 45 -5.68 5.19 -6.36
C THR A 45 -4.90 5.12 -5.03
N ILE A 46 -5.34 5.83 -3.99
CA ILE A 46 -4.67 5.86 -2.67
C ILE A 46 -4.58 4.46 -2.02
N PRO A 47 -5.66 3.65 -1.91
CA PRO A 47 -5.61 2.32 -1.33
C PRO A 47 -4.61 1.39 -2.04
N LEU A 48 -4.46 1.51 -3.36
CA LEU A 48 -3.50 0.72 -4.13
C LEU A 48 -2.07 1.10 -3.75
N CYS A 49 -1.77 2.40 -3.69
CA CYS A 49 -0.45 2.89 -3.27
C CYS A 49 -0.14 2.48 -1.82
N LEU A 50 -1.11 2.57 -0.90
CA LEU A 50 -0.94 2.12 0.49
C LEU A 50 -0.72 0.60 0.59
N ALA A 51 -1.41 -0.19 -0.23
CA ALA A 51 -1.21 -1.63 -0.29
C ALA A 51 0.21 -1.97 -0.78
N ALA A 52 0.67 -1.29 -1.83
CA ALA A 52 2.02 -1.44 -2.36
C ALA A 52 3.09 -1.07 -1.31
N GLU A 53 2.89 0.05 -0.63
CA GLU A 53 3.74 0.51 0.46
C GLU A 53 3.81 -0.52 1.60
N GLY A 54 2.66 -1.01 2.07
CA GLY A 54 2.62 -2.02 3.14
C GLY A 54 3.26 -3.35 2.74
N ALA A 55 3.10 -3.77 1.48
CA ALA A 55 3.75 -4.97 0.95
C ALA A 55 5.28 -4.81 0.90
N MET A 56 5.78 -3.67 0.44
CA MET A 56 7.22 -3.38 0.41
C MET A 56 7.83 -3.26 1.80
N GLU A 57 7.13 -2.61 2.74
CA GLU A 57 7.59 -2.48 4.13
C GLU A 57 7.72 -3.86 4.79
N SER A 58 6.68 -4.69 4.65
CA SER A 58 6.63 -6.01 5.28
C SER A 58 7.51 -7.05 4.60
N GLY A 59 7.68 -6.98 3.27
CA GLY A 59 8.40 -7.97 2.49
C GLY A 59 9.88 -7.66 2.29
N PHE A 60 10.27 -6.39 2.29
CA PHE A 60 11.62 -5.96 1.91
C PHE A 60 12.26 -5.03 2.95
N LEU A 61 11.67 -3.87 3.19
CA LEU A 61 12.35 -2.77 3.93
C LEU A 61 12.65 -3.11 5.39
N LYS A 62 11.75 -3.83 6.05
CA LYS A 62 11.93 -4.30 7.44
C LYS A 62 13.18 -5.17 7.62
N TYR A 63 13.71 -5.76 6.55
CA TYR A 63 14.84 -6.68 6.59
C TYR A 63 16.16 -6.07 6.13
N LEU A 64 16.17 -4.80 5.75
CA LEU A 64 17.39 -4.10 5.36
C LEU A 64 18.24 -3.75 6.58
N SER A 65 19.55 -3.60 6.36
CA SER A 65 20.45 -3.00 7.36
C SER A 65 20.05 -1.54 7.63
N PRO A 66 20.49 -0.91 8.73
CA PRO A 66 20.13 0.47 9.04
C PRO A 66 20.47 1.47 7.92
N SER A 67 21.62 1.31 7.27
CA SER A 67 22.02 2.12 6.12
C SER A 67 21.16 1.85 4.88
N GLY A 68 20.81 0.58 4.63
CA GLY A 68 19.91 0.20 3.54
C GLY A 68 18.49 0.72 3.75
N ARG A 69 18.00 0.73 4.99
CA ARG A 69 16.68 1.26 5.33
C ARG A 69 16.60 2.77 5.14
N LEU A 70 17.66 3.51 5.45
CA LEU A 70 17.70 4.96 5.17
C LEU A 70 17.48 5.24 3.67
N TRP A 71 18.18 4.53 2.80
CA TRP A 71 17.99 4.66 1.35
C TRP A 71 16.61 4.18 0.89
N GLY A 72 16.13 3.07 1.46
CA GLY A 72 14.78 2.56 1.21
C GLY A 72 13.69 3.57 1.57
N ASP A 73 13.77 4.18 2.75
CA ASP A 73 12.85 5.21 3.24
C ASP A 73 12.88 6.44 2.33
N TRP A 74 14.05 6.86 1.86
CA TRP A 74 14.22 7.95 0.89
C TRP A 74 13.56 7.64 -0.46
N ILE A 75 13.77 6.44 -1.00
CA ILE A 75 13.15 6.01 -2.27
C ILE A 75 11.64 5.93 -2.12
N GLN A 76 11.14 5.34 -1.04
CA GLN A 76 9.72 5.24 -0.74
C GLN A 76 9.07 6.63 -0.58
N TRP A 77 9.75 7.55 0.10
CA TRP A 77 9.31 8.94 0.20
C TRP A 77 9.23 9.61 -1.18
N PHE A 78 10.26 9.45 -2.01
CA PHE A 78 10.27 10.03 -3.35
C PHE A 78 9.14 9.48 -4.23
N MET A 79 8.95 8.15 -4.24
CA MET A 79 7.84 7.50 -4.95
C MET A 79 6.48 7.99 -4.44
N LYS A 80 6.33 8.17 -3.13
CA LYS A 80 5.10 8.68 -2.51
C LYS A 80 4.79 10.11 -2.96
N MET A 81 5.80 10.97 -3.05
CA MET A 81 5.62 12.33 -3.57
C MET A 81 5.15 12.32 -5.03
N ARG A 82 5.76 11.50 -5.90
CA ARG A 82 5.31 11.35 -7.30
C ARG A 82 3.88 10.79 -7.40
N ALA A 83 3.50 9.88 -6.51
CA ALA A 83 2.13 9.38 -6.46
C ALA A 83 1.14 10.49 -6.07
N TYR A 84 1.49 11.36 -5.11
CA TYR A 84 0.64 12.50 -4.76
C TYR A 84 0.50 13.49 -5.91
N ASP A 85 1.59 13.84 -6.60
CA ASP A 85 1.54 14.73 -7.77
C ASP A 85 0.61 14.17 -8.85
N TYR A 86 0.69 12.86 -9.10
CA TYR A 86 -0.14 12.16 -10.07
C TYR A 86 -1.63 12.13 -9.69
N MET A 87 -1.94 11.86 -8.42
CA MET A 87 -3.32 11.88 -7.90
C MET A 87 -3.89 13.29 -7.86
N CYS A 88 -3.07 14.31 -7.63
CA CYS A 88 -3.48 15.72 -7.64
C CYS A 88 -4.07 16.13 -9.00
N MET A 89 -3.58 15.57 -10.11
CA MET A 89 -4.09 15.92 -11.44
C MET A 89 -5.56 15.58 -11.64
N GLY A 90 -6.08 14.53 -11.00
CA GLY A 90 -7.53 14.26 -11.04
C GLY A 90 -8.38 15.27 -10.27
N PHE A 91 -7.81 15.98 -9.29
CA PHE A 91 -8.48 17.12 -8.64
C PHE A 91 -8.47 18.37 -9.51
N VAL A 92 -7.41 18.57 -10.29
CA VAL A 92 -7.28 19.74 -11.17
C VAL A 92 -8.20 19.59 -12.40
N LEU A 93 -8.24 18.40 -12.99
CA LEU A 93 -8.98 18.17 -14.24
C LEU A 93 -10.49 17.96 -14.02
N LEU A 94 -10.91 17.45 -12.85
CA LEU A 94 -12.29 17.22 -12.41
C LEU A 94 -13.10 16.20 -13.26
N THR A 95 -12.89 16.15 -14.57
CA THR A 95 -13.56 15.25 -15.51
C THR A 95 -12.84 13.91 -15.58
N PHE A 96 -13.61 12.85 -15.82
CA PHE A 96 -13.05 11.50 -16.01
C PHE A 96 -12.18 11.43 -17.27
N GLU A 97 -12.69 11.97 -18.37
CA GLU A 97 -12.05 11.87 -19.68
C GLU A 97 -10.70 12.57 -19.73
N ASP A 98 -10.59 13.80 -19.22
CA ASP A 98 -9.32 14.52 -19.26
C ASP A 98 -8.30 13.90 -18.31
N THR A 99 -8.74 13.40 -17.14
CA THR A 99 -7.85 12.70 -16.21
C THR A 99 -7.30 11.41 -16.82
N ILE A 100 -8.15 10.62 -17.49
CA ILE A 100 -7.73 9.39 -18.15
C ILE A 100 -6.80 9.68 -19.35
N ARG A 101 -7.09 10.72 -20.14
CA ARG A 101 -6.20 11.17 -21.22
C ARG A 101 -4.83 11.58 -20.71
N TYR A 102 -4.78 12.36 -19.63
CA TYR A 102 -3.53 12.73 -18.98
C TYR A 102 -2.78 11.51 -18.44
N TRP A 103 -3.47 10.60 -17.75
CA TRP A 103 -2.85 9.38 -17.24
C TRP A 103 -2.35 8.45 -18.34
N SER A 104 -3.07 8.38 -19.47
CA SER A 104 -2.65 7.63 -20.65
C SER A 104 -1.42 8.23 -21.31
N SER A 105 -1.27 9.57 -21.35
CA SER A 105 -0.09 10.21 -21.97
C SER A 105 1.21 9.93 -21.21
N ILE A 106 1.11 9.64 -19.91
CA ILE A 106 2.21 9.19 -19.05
C ILE A 106 2.19 7.68 -18.78
N TYR A 107 1.47 6.91 -19.62
CA TYR A 107 1.44 5.45 -19.63
C TYR A 107 1.04 4.80 -18.29
N TYR A 108 0.19 5.46 -17.51
CA TYR A 108 -0.24 4.99 -16.18
C TYR A 108 0.94 4.62 -15.26
N CYS A 109 2.06 5.32 -15.38
CA CYS A 109 3.34 4.96 -14.73
C CYS A 109 3.20 4.70 -13.22
N ILE A 110 2.36 5.47 -12.52
CA ILE A 110 2.13 5.31 -11.08
C ILE A 110 1.31 4.07 -10.76
N HIS A 111 0.24 3.76 -11.52
CA HIS A 111 -0.52 2.51 -11.31
C HIS A 111 0.32 1.29 -11.61
N VAL A 112 1.07 1.32 -12.71
CA VAL A 112 2.00 0.24 -13.08
C VAL A 112 3.06 0.06 -11.99
N GLY A 113 3.67 1.14 -11.52
CA GLY A 113 4.63 1.12 -10.42
C GLY A 113 4.03 0.57 -9.14
N ALA A 114 2.83 1.02 -8.75
CA ALA A 114 2.16 0.55 -7.54
C ALA A 114 1.86 -0.95 -7.59
N VAL A 115 1.36 -1.47 -8.72
CA VAL A 115 1.13 -2.90 -8.91
C VAL A 115 2.45 -3.67 -8.86
N PHE A 116 3.49 -3.18 -9.53
CA PHE A 116 4.81 -3.79 -9.52
C PHE A 116 5.37 -3.91 -8.09
N PHE A 117 5.37 -2.82 -7.31
CA PHE A 117 5.86 -2.83 -5.93
C PHE A 117 4.99 -3.68 -5.00
N PHE A 118 3.68 -3.68 -5.20
CA PHE A 118 2.77 -4.56 -4.46
C PHE A 118 3.10 -6.04 -4.69
N LEU A 119 3.28 -6.44 -5.95
CA LEU A 119 3.63 -7.83 -6.29
C LEU A 119 5.03 -8.18 -5.78
N LEU A 120 6.01 -7.30 -5.98
CA LEU A 120 7.37 -7.50 -5.52
C LEU A 120 7.43 -7.69 -3.99
N GLY A 121 6.85 -6.77 -3.22
CA GLY A 121 6.82 -6.85 -1.77
C GLY A 121 6.09 -8.13 -1.29
N THR A 122 4.98 -8.49 -1.93
CA THR A 122 4.24 -9.71 -1.62
C THR A 122 5.06 -10.97 -1.89
N VAL A 123 5.71 -11.07 -3.06
CA VAL A 123 6.55 -12.21 -3.43
C VAL A 123 7.73 -12.36 -2.49
N LEU A 124 8.44 -11.27 -2.19
CA LEU A 124 9.58 -11.29 -1.25
C LEU A 124 9.15 -11.71 0.15
N GLY A 125 8.02 -11.18 0.64
CA GLY A 125 7.44 -11.57 1.93
C GLY A 125 7.06 -13.04 1.99
N ILE A 126 6.46 -13.57 0.92
CA ILE A 126 6.14 -14.99 0.79
C ILE A 126 7.44 -15.80 0.78
N GLN A 127 8.35 -15.57 -0.18
CA GLN A 127 9.61 -16.32 -0.31
C GLN A 127 10.36 -16.43 1.03
N ARG A 128 10.42 -15.33 1.79
CA ARG A 128 11.08 -15.32 3.10
C ARG A 128 10.35 -16.15 4.15
N LYS A 129 9.02 -16.14 4.16
CA LYS A 129 8.21 -17.02 5.03
C LYS A 129 8.47 -18.50 4.72
N TRP A 130 8.61 -18.86 3.44
CA TRP A 130 8.90 -20.23 2.98
C TRP A 130 10.36 -20.65 3.22
N SER A 131 11.30 -19.72 3.36
CA SER A 131 12.69 -20.02 3.75
C SER A 131 12.89 -20.21 5.27
N SER A 132 11.98 -19.68 6.09
CA SER A 132 11.97 -19.80 7.56
C SER A 132 11.30 -21.05 8.23
N PRO A 133 11.00 -22.20 7.57
CA PRO A 133 10.44 -23.38 8.25
C PRO A 133 11.42 -24.41 8.87
N LYS A 134 12.75 -24.28 8.72
CA LYS A 134 13.68 -25.40 8.99
C LYS A 134 14.39 -25.47 10.36
N ASP A 135 14.18 -24.55 11.30
CA ASP A 135 14.97 -24.51 12.55
C ASP A 135 14.23 -24.86 13.86
N LYS A 136 13.14 -25.65 13.80
CA LYS A 136 12.40 -26.03 15.05
C LYS A 136 12.10 -27.51 15.21
N ARG A 137 12.78 -28.42 14.48
CA ARG A 137 12.47 -29.87 14.52
C ARG A 137 13.66 -30.79 14.84
N GLY A 138 14.71 -30.28 15.51
CA GLY A 138 15.95 -31.04 15.68
C GLY A 138 16.69 -30.90 17.01
N ALA A 139 16.06 -30.50 18.11
CA ALA A 139 16.70 -30.58 19.43
C ALA A 139 16.06 -31.74 20.23
N PRO A 140 16.71 -32.91 20.36
CA PRO A 140 16.26 -33.92 21.30
C PRO A 140 16.43 -33.38 22.73
N GLN A 141 15.32 -33.27 23.45
CA GLN A 141 15.33 -33.06 24.90
C GLN A 141 16.01 -34.27 25.54
N ASN A 142 17.15 -34.06 26.20
CA ASN A 142 17.85 -35.08 26.95
C ASN A 142 17.19 -35.20 28.34
N PRO A 143 16.53 -36.31 28.70
CA PRO A 143 15.93 -36.47 30.01
C PRO A 143 16.96 -37.15 30.92
N LYS A 144 17.63 -36.40 31.78
CA LYS A 144 18.30 -36.92 32.99
C LYS A 144 18.84 -35.77 33.84
N GLN A 145 18.14 -35.49 34.94
CA GLN A 145 18.71 -35.22 36.26
C GLN A 145 17.55 -35.11 37.27
N GLN A 146 17.06 -36.28 37.68
CA GLN A 146 16.61 -36.50 39.05
C GLN A 146 17.80 -37.14 39.76
N GLU A 147 18.38 -36.42 40.71
CA GLU A 147 18.99 -36.90 41.96
C GLU A 147 19.41 -35.69 42.79
#